data_AF-A0A842QF07-F1
#
_entry.id   AF-A0A842QF07-F1
#
_cell.length_a   1.000
_cell.length_b   1.000
_cell.length_c   1.000
_cell.angle_alpha   90.00
_cell.angle_beta   90.00
_cell.angle_gamma   90.00
#
_symmetry.space_group_name_H-M   'P 1'
#
loop_
_entity.id
_entity.type
_entity.pdbx_description
1 polymer ?
#
loop_
_entity_poly.entity_id
_entity_poly.type
_entity_poly.pdbx_seq_one_letter_code
_entity_poly.pdbx_strand_id
1 'polypeptide(L)'
;MKGKEDTRNGFAPNDIRHSEANLIIEKGADTNQISTKFGNDCSKSGEKKDLENEHRDESSASKKHMESSDGRGEKRSFAMKPPMVHNIYVSSFDELESILEHNYPGLKLNLSYEEWIMDARAHFRLYNARIGNHCITPKELRQISRDMNIPRNKAEGWIHEGKLPQIYRMMEVAMNRDDGSARAKILKGKLSGAFTFDAMKSRLDTFHLKPELESLKGFNMHEKNANSFYALVDALPEGGLKRDLVKHINATRNAERWMDGDLPRLPRIASEIPEKAPRDGCRWLPLEVTGKSFSNWIQVPETVETVEDVKMVLDQLKPIENREMKRWQEKYGRVSKEEAFMYSLGVLCSDGSLYRGSMIERFGLNLSKRYEWSGDFGDATCYYLGCLGLESGRISDKSSEYVWKGEVRVSEKYCWISQSSALLNWVKRSVLGFELEGSKQGRLNAGWIVESPEEWRKSFIQGIADGDGWVGSMRPGISTIEYSETYKKILDSFGMDVYVRDNGIVFTKKADITKAAQLPLFRHALSRLKKLRKLAMMYKVSGNAGHMSDPEKELIYQLSIEGLGPGEMRNAIWEELGISRSILAISRFLKNHNDSFS
;
A
#
# COMPACT_ATOMS: atom_id res chain seq x y z
N MET A 1 30.06 -67.55 -6.38
CA MET A 1 29.81 -67.31 -7.83
C MET A 1 29.34 -65.87 -7.95
N LYS A 2 30.22 -64.91 -8.24
CA LYS A 2 30.77 -64.48 -9.55
C LYS A 2 29.74 -63.74 -10.45
N GLY A 3 30.10 -62.50 -10.84
CA GLY A 3 29.53 -61.65 -11.90
C GLY A 3 28.86 -60.39 -11.33
N LYS A 4 29.46 -59.18 -11.23
CA LYS A 4 30.13 -58.29 -12.20
C LYS A 4 29.29 -58.03 -13.46
N GLU A 5 28.81 -56.80 -13.67
CA GLU A 5 29.45 -55.85 -14.61
C GLU A 5 28.85 -54.42 -14.56
N ASP A 6 29.77 -53.47 -14.73
CA ASP A 6 29.61 -52.03 -14.91
C ASP A 6 28.88 -51.66 -16.22
N THR A 7 28.26 -50.49 -16.26
CA THR A 7 28.54 -49.51 -17.33
C THR A 7 28.16 -48.10 -16.91
N ARG A 8 29.18 -47.24 -16.95
CA ARG A 8 29.09 -45.78 -16.94
C ARG A 8 28.43 -45.31 -18.24
N ASN A 9 27.62 -44.24 -18.17
CA ASN A 9 27.61 -43.20 -19.19
C ASN A 9 27.10 -41.89 -18.57
N GLY A 10 27.94 -40.87 -18.69
CA GLY A 10 27.67 -39.52 -18.19
C GLY A 10 26.69 -38.77 -19.06
N PHE A 11 25.91 -37.89 -18.42
CA PHE A 11 25.29 -36.74 -19.06
C PHE A 11 25.56 -35.51 -18.21
N ALA A 12 26.09 -34.48 -18.87
CA ALA A 12 26.37 -33.16 -18.34
C ALA A 12 25.07 -32.45 -17.90
N PRO A 13 25.15 -31.49 -16.96
CA PRO A 13 23.99 -30.75 -16.48
C PRO A 13 23.60 -29.66 -17.48
N ASN A 14 22.34 -29.69 -17.92
CA ASN A 14 21.74 -28.60 -18.68
C ASN A 14 21.50 -27.39 -17.78
N ASP A 15 21.96 -26.25 -18.28
CA ASP A 15 21.69 -24.89 -17.81
C ASP A 15 20.21 -24.68 -17.46
N ILE A 16 19.93 -24.46 -16.18
CA ILE A 16 18.66 -23.90 -15.73
C ILE A 16 18.87 -22.40 -15.56
N ARG A 17 18.33 -21.66 -16.52
CA ARG A 17 18.22 -20.21 -16.55
C ARG A 17 17.59 -19.70 -15.25
N HIS A 18 18.29 -18.81 -14.58
CA HIS A 18 17.73 -17.94 -13.55
C HIS A 18 16.57 -17.14 -14.14
N SER A 19 15.35 -17.35 -13.64
CA SER A 19 14.24 -16.42 -13.86
C SER A 19 14.46 -15.21 -12.97
N GLU A 20 14.89 -14.10 -13.57
CA GLU A 20 14.95 -12.78 -12.96
C GLU A 20 13.54 -12.36 -12.50
N ALA A 21 13.32 -12.34 -11.19
CA ALA A 21 12.20 -11.63 -10.60
C ALA A 21 12.56 -10.13 -10.61
N ASN A 22 11.93 -9.37 -11.52
CA ASN A 22 12.05 -7.92 -11.59
C ASN A 22 11.47 -7.27 -10.32
N LEU A 23 12.33 -7.04 -9.33
CA LEU A 23 12.08 -6.12 -8.23
C LEU A 23 12.24 -4.69 -8.76
N ILE A 24 11.12 -4.04 -9.08
CA ILE A 24 11.07 -2.60 -9.33
C ILE A 24 11.32 -1.90 -7.98
N ILE A 25 12.56 -1.51 -7.76
CA ILE A 25 12.95 -0.61 -6.66
C ILE A 25 12.59 0.80 -7.09
N GLU A 26 11.41 1.29 -6.68
CA GLU A 26 11.14 2.73 -6.67
C GLU A 26 12.06 3.37 -5.61
N LYS A 27 13.06 4.13 -6.09
CA LYS A 27 13.89 5.00 -5.25
C LYS A 27 13.01 6.10 -4.67
N GLY A 28 12.52 5.91 -3.44
CA GLY A 28 11.99 6.97 -2.61
C GLY A 28 13.14 7.86 -2.14
N ALA A 29 13.08 9.14 -2.50
CA ALA A 29 14.06 10.15 -2.13
C ALA A 29 14.03 10.43 -0.62
N ASP A 30 15.22 10.50 -0.03
CA ASP A 30 15.46 10.99 1.33
C ASP A 30 15.08 12.47 1.43
N THR A 31 14.08 12.78 2.24
CA THR A 31 13.85 14.14 2.75
C THR A 31 14.33 14.23 4.19
N ASN A 32 15.59 14.62 4.38
CA ASN A 32 16.06 15.17 5.64
C ASN A 32 15.69 16.65 5.70
N GLN A 33 14.77 17.00 6.62
CA GLN A 33 14.57 18.38 7.06
C GLN A 33 15.63 18.73 8.09
N ILE A 34 16.51 19.69 7.78
CA ILE A 34 17.22 20.48 8.78
C ILE A 34 16.85 21.93 8.56
N SER A 35 16.30 22.52 9.62
CA SER A 35 15.94 23.92 9.71
C SER A 35 17.20 24.78 9.86
N THR A 36 17.32 25.83 9.07
CA THR A 36 18.01 27.06 9.48
C THR A 36 17.31 28.26 8.87
N LYS A 37 16.84 29.13 9.77
CA LYS A 37 16.39 30.50 9.50
C LYS A 37 17.58 31.32 8.98
N PHE A 38 17.41 32.13 7.93
CA PHE A 38 18.01 33.46 7.85
C PHE A 38 17.22 34.37 6.91
N GLY A 39 17.31 35.67 7.20
CA GLY A 39 16.41 36.74 6.78
C GLY A 39 16.43 37.11 5.30
N ASN A 40 15.33 37.77 4.93
CA ASN A 40 15.13 38.77 3.88
C ASN A 40 16.38 39.29 3.17
N ASP A 41 16.30 39.41 1.84
CA ASP A 41 16.38 40.76 1.27
C ASP A 41 15.67 40.89 -0.08
N CYS A 42 15.10 42.07 -0.25
CA CYS A 42 14.21 42.48 -1.31
C CYS A 42 15.01 43.29 -2.33
N SER A 43 15.02 42.94 -3.63
CA SER A 43 15.12 43.93 -4.72
C SER A 43 14.96 43.32 -6.12
N LYS A 44 14.09 43.97 -6.91
CA LYS A 44 14.23 44.43 -8.31
C LYS A 44 15.27 43.67 -9.17
N SER A 45 15.02 43.24 -10.40
CA SER A 45 14.38 43.89 -11.56
C SER A 45 14.44 42.84 -12.68
N GLY A 46 13.42 42.69 -13.51
CA GLY A 46 13.48 43.20 -14.88
C GLY A 46 14.33 42.33 -15.80
N GLU A 47 13.69 41.53 -16.66
CA GLU A 47 14.08 41.36 -18.06
C GLU A 47 13.05 40.52 -18.81
N LYS A 48 12.37 41.16 -19.76
CA LYS A 48 11.74 40.51 -20.90
C LYS A 48 12.85 39.87 -21.73
N LYS A 49 12.71 38.59 -22.08
CA LYS A 49 13.31 38.05 -23.30
C LYS A 49 12.28 37.21 -24.04
N ASP A 50 11.83 37.79 -25.13
CA ASP A 50 11.32 37.13 -26.32
C ASP A 50 12.32 36.04 -26.76
N LEU A 51 11.83 34.84 -27.04
CA LEU A 51 12.57 33.77 -27.69
C LEU A 51 11.70 33.17 -28.79
N GLU A 52 11.86 33.80 -29.96
CA GLU A 52 12.24 33.19 -31.23
C GLU A 52 11.64 31.81 -31.58
N ASN A 53 10.74 31.89 -32.55
CA ASN A 53 10.54 30.93 -33.63
C ASN A 53 11.86 30.40 -34.18
N GLU A 54 11.93 29.11 -34.53
CA GLU A 54 12.41 28.66 -35.84
C GLU A 54 12.20 27.16 -36.07
N HIS A 55 12.10 26.82 -37.36
CA HIS A 55 12.00 25.49 -37.98
C HIS A 55 10.64 24.79 -38.02
N ARG A 56 9.85 25.18 -39.02
CA ARG A 56 9.13 24.20 -39.84
C ARG A 56 9.17 24.57 -41.32
N ASP A 57 9.78 23.64 -42.05
CA ASP A 57 10.00 23.50 -43.48
C ASP A 57 9.00 24.18 -44.41
N GLU A 58 9.55 25.07 -45.23
CA GLU A 58 8.96 25.61 -46.44
C GLU A 58 8.86 24.49 -47.50
N SER A 59 7.64 24.02 -47.75
CA SER A 59 7.29 23.42 -49.04
C SER A 59 6.43 24.42 -49.81
N SER A 60 7.05 24.99 -50.84
CA SER A 60 6.52 26.00 -51.74
C SER A 60 5.45 25.41 -52.66
N ALA A 61 4.23 25.24 -52.15
CA ALA A 61 3.05 25.05 -52.99
C ALA A 61 2.50 26.43 -53.40
N SER A 62 2.83 26.80 -54.62
CA SER A 62 2.32 27.95 -55.37
C SER A 62 0.82 28.20 -55.16
N LYS A 63 0.49 29.34 -54.52
CA LYS A 63 -0.86 29.92 -54.55
C LYS A 63 -1.20 30.32 -55.97
N LYS A 64 -1.83 29.42 -56.73
CA LYS A 64 -2.68 29.82 -57.85
C LYS A 64 -3.87 30.56 -57.27
N HIS A 65 -3.88 31.88 -57.42
CA HIS A 65 -5.12 32.64 -57.45
C HIS A 65 -6.00 32.03 -58.55
N MET A 66 -6.94 31.16 -58.17
CA MET A 66 -8.10 30.88 -59.00
C MET A 66 -8.97 32.13 -58.93
N GLU A 67 -8.80 33.02 -59.91
CA GLU A 67 -9.91 33.84 -60.37
C GLU A 67 -11.08 32.88 -60.62
N SER A 68 -12.09 32.93 -59.75
CA SER A 68 -13.35 32.26 -60.01
C SER A 68 -13.98 32.94 -61.21
N SER A 69 -13.72 32.41 -62.40
CA SER A 69 -14.59 32.67 -63.53
C SER A 69 -15.98 32.16 -63.11
N ASP A 70 -16.86 33.10 -62.77
CA ASP A 70 -18.30 32.87 -62.72
C ASP A 70 -18.69 32.63 -64.20
N GLY A 71 -18.38 31.42 -64.68
CA GLY A 71 -18.56 30.98 -66.05
C GLY A 71 -19.99 31.27 -66.46
N ARG A 72 -20.13 32.04 -67.54
CA ARG A 72 -21.42 32.40 -68.12
C ARG A 72 -22.15 31.14 -68.56
N GLY A 73 -23.05 30.65 -67.70
CA GLY A 73 -24.24 29.90 -68.10
C GLY A 73 -24.11 28.41 -68.37
N GLU A 74 -22.96 27.77 -68.17
CA GLU A 74 -22.87 26.32 -68.39
C GLU A 74 -23.62 25.53 -67.31
N LYS A 75 -24.47 24.61 -67.77
CA LYS A 75 -25.22 23.66 -66.95
C LYS A 75 -24.23 22.74 -66.24
N ARG A 76 -24.23 22.74 -64.91
CA ARG A 76 -23.43 21.79 -64.10
C ARG A 76 -24.25 20.56 -63.77
N SER A 77 -23.60 19.40 -63.70
CA SER A 77 -24.24 18.13 -63.36
C SER A 77 -24.81 18.14 -61.94
N PHE A 78 -25.94 17.47 -61.76
CA PHE A 78 -26.57 17.26 -60.46
C PHE A 78 -25.98 15.99 -59.82
N ALA A 79 -25.23 16.14 -58.74
CA ALA A 79 -24.54 15.07 -58.01
C ALA A 79 -25.02 14.93 -56.55
N MET A 80 -26.18 15.51 -56.23
CA MET A 80 -26.76 15.48 -54.88
C MET A 80 -27.05 14.04 -54.46
N LYS A 81 -26.55 13.66 -53.28
CA LYS A 81 -26.79 12.34 -52.71
C LYS A 81 -28.18 12.29 -52.05
N PRO A 82 -28.87 11.14 -52.12
CA PRO A 82 -30.09 10.94 -51.34
C PRO A 82 -29.81 11.10 -49.84
N PRO A 83 -30.81 11.54 -49.06
CA PRO A 83 -30.73 11.51 -47.60
C PRO A 83 -30.61 10.03 -47.15
N MET A 84 -29.46 9.69 -46.59
CA MET A 84 -29.16 8.34 -46.12
C MET A 84 -28.54 8.39 -44.72
N VAL A 85 -28.90 7.40 -43.91
CA VAL A 85 -28.33 7.15 -42.58
C VAL A 85 -27.86 5.70 -42.55
N HIS A 86 -26.56 5.46 -42.32
CA HIS A 86 -25.98 4.10 -42.36
C HIS A 86 -26.34 3.30 -43.63
N ASN A 87 -26.31 3.95 -44.80
CA ASN A 87 -26.73 3.40 -46.09
C ASN A 87 -28.21 3.01 -46.21
N ILE A 88 -29.05 3.39 -45.25
CA ILE A 88 -30.51 3.26 -45.32
C ILE A 88 -31.06 4.57 -45.87
N TYR A 89 -31.85 4.48 -46.94
CA TYR A 89 -32.54 5.63 -47.51
C TYR A 89 -33.63 6.10 -46.54
N VAL A 90 -33.65 7.41 -46.26
CA VAL A 90 -34.68 8.02 -45.41
C VAL A 90 -35.67 8.76 -46.31
N SER A 91 -36.94 8.36 -46.28
CA SER A 91 -37.95 8.81 -47.23
C SER A 91 -38.48 10.22 -46.95
N SER A 92 -38.40 10.68 -45.71
CA SER A 92 -38.88 11.99 -45.29
C SER A 92 -38.07 12.59 -44.14
N PHE A 93 -38.20 13.90 -43.94
CA PHE A 93 -37.56 14.56 -42.81
C PHE A 93 -38.17 14.10 -41.46
N ASP A 94 -39.48 13.83 -41.41
CA ASP A 94 -40.15 13.34 -40.20
C ASP A 94 -39.64 11.94 -39.81
N GLU A 95 -39.32 11.10 -40.80
CA GLU A 95 -38.66 9.82 -40.58
C GLU A 95 -37.24 10.01 -40.01
N LEU A 96 -36.46 10.96 -40.54
CA LEU A 96 -35.13 11.30 -39.99
C LEU A 96 -35.24 11.76 -38.53
N GLU A 97 -36.18 12.64 -38.23
CA GLU A 97 -36.42 13.16 -36.88
C GLU A 97 -36.79 12.02 -35.93
N SER A 98 -37.71 11.13 -36.35
CA SER A 98 -38.05 9.92 -35.60
C SER A 98 -36.81 9.04 -35.34
N ILE A 99 -35.97 8.79 -36.34
CA ILE A 99 -34.72 8.02 -36.16
C ILE A 99 -33.80 8.71 -35.14
N LEU A 100 -33.64 10.04 -35.22
CA LEU A 100 -32.79 10.80 -34.30
C LEU A 100 -33.31 10.75 -32.87
N GLU A 101 -34.62 10.90 -32.67
CA GLU A 101 -35.25 10.89 -31.34
C GLU A 101 -35.20 9.51 -30.68
N HIS A 102 -35.43 8.45 -31.45
CA HIS A 102 -35.46 7.09 -30.91
C HIS A 102 -34.07 6.48 -30.76
N ASN A 103 -33.19 6.68 -31.74
CA ASN A 103 -31.90 5.98 -31.82
C ASN A 103 -30.70 6.84 -31.40
N TYR A 104 -30.78 8.17 -31.46
CA TYR A 104 -29.66 9.07 -31.14
C TYR A 104 -30.07 10.30 -30.30
N PRO A 105 -30.87 10.15 -29.22
CA PRO A 105 -31.38 11.30 -28.48
C PRO A 105 -30.28 12.22 -27.93
N GLY A 106 -29.11 11.68 -27.57
CA GLY A 106 -27.97 12.45 -27.08
C GLY A 106 -27.31 13.38 -28.12
N LEU A 107 -27.65 13.29 -29.41
CA LEU A 107 -27.20 14.29 -30.40
C LEU A 107 -27.77 15.69 -30.11
N LYS A 108 -28.92 15.78 -29.44
CA LYS A 108 -29.55 17.06 -29.02
C LYS A 108 -28.68 17.85 -28.03
N LEU A 109 -27.70 17.21 -27.38
CA LEU A 109 -26.77 17.85 -26.46
C LEU A 109 -25.73 18.73 -27.18
N ASN A 110 -25.55 18.57 -28.50
CA ASN A 110 -24.62 19.39 -29.27
C ASN A 110 -25.18 20.80 -29.48
N LEU A 111 -24.35 21.82 -29.24
CA LEU A 111 -24.74 23.24 -29.41
C LEU A 111 -25.15 23.59 -30.84
N SER A 112 -24.67 22.85 -31.83
CA SER A 112 -24.98 23.03 -33.26
C SER A 112 -26.10 22.12 -33.75
N TYR A 113 -26.75 21.34 -32.88
CA TYR A 113 -27.80 20.39 -33.28
C TYR A 113 -28.92 21.07 -34.08
N GLU A 114 -29.47 22.19 -33.56
CA GLU A 114 -30.55 22.93 -34.24
C GLU A 114 -30.15 23.38 -35.65
N GLU A 115 -28.93 23.89 -35.82
CA GLU A 115 -28.41 24.26 -37.15
C GLU A 115 -28.35 23.04 -38.07
N TRP A 116 -27.87 21.91 -37.57
CA TRP A 116 -27.75 20.68 -38.36
C TRP A 116 -29.11 20.12 -38.78
N ILE A 117 -30.12 20.24 -37.91
CA ILE A 117 -31.50 19.82 -38.18
C ILE A 117 -32.14 20.74 -39.22
N MET A 118 -31.96 22.06 -39.09
CA MET A 118 -32.42 23.02 -40.10
C MET A 118 -31.79 22.73 -41.48
N ASP A 119 -30.48 22.45 -41.51
CA ASP A 119 -29.77 22.08 -42.73
C ASP A 119 -30.32 20.79 -43.35
N ALA A 120 -30.57 19.76 -42.53
CA ALA A 120 -31.14 18.50 -43.01
C ALA A 120 -32.54 18.68 -43.59
N ARG A 121 -33.40 19.47 -42.92
CA ARG A 121 -34.74 19.82 -43.40
C ARG A 121 -34.68 20.53 -44.75
N ALA A 122 -33.76 21.48 -44.89
CA ALA A 122 -33.58 22.24 -46.12
C ALA A 122 -33.04 21.33 -47.25
N HIS A 123 -32.13 20.41 -46.92
CA HIS A 123 -31.64 19.39 -47.85
C HIS A 123 -32.75 18.46 -48.34
N PHE A 124 -33.64 17.97 -47.46
CA PHE A 124 -34.79 17.14 -47.85
C PHE A 124 -35.72 17.86 -48.82
N ARG A 125 -36.07 19.12 -48.52
CA ARG A 125 -36.89 19.95 -49.41
C ARG A 125 -36.25 20.11 -50.79
N LEU A 126 -34.95 20.37 -50.81
CA LEU A 126 -34.19 20.52 -52.05
C LEU A 126 -34.14 19.23 -52.87
N TYR A 127 -33.84 18.11 -52.22
CA TYR A 127 -33.78 16.81 -52.85
C TYR A 127 -35.13 16.44 -53.48
N ASN A 128 -36.22 16.53 -52.72
CA ASN A 128 -37.57 16.20 -53.20
C ASN A 128 -38.03 17.11 -54.34
N ALA A 129 -37.67 18.40 -54.29
CA ALA A 129 -38.01 19.34 -55.36
C ALA A 129 -37.23 19.10 -56.67
N ARG A 130 -36.11 18.36 -56.62
CA ARG A 130 -35.13 18.30 -57.74
C ARG A 130 -34.63 16.90 -58.09
N ILE A 131 -35.16 15.84 -57.49
CA ILE A 131 -34.73 14.44 -57.69
C ILE A 131 -34.77 13.97 -59.16
N GLY A 132 -35.57 14.63 -60.03
CA GLY A 132 -35.65 14.36 -61.47
C GLY A 132 -34.78 15.25 -62.38
N ASN A 133 -33.99 16.18 -61.82
CA ASN A 133 -33.19 17.12 -62.61
C ASN A 133 -31.76 16.63 -62.80
N HIS A 134 -31.30 16.53 -64.06
CA HIS A 134 -29.93 16.09 -64.36
C HIS A 134 -28.89 17.22 -64.33
N CYS A 135 -29.33 18.48 -64.40
CA CYS A 135 -28.45 19.64 -64.39
C CYS A 135 -29.13 20.89 -63.82
N ILE A 136 -28.34 21.83 -63.30
CA ILE A 136 -28.82 23.11 -62.75
C ILE A 136 -27.89 24.24 -63.24
N THR A 137 -28.49 25.37 -63.62
CA THR A 137 -27.77 26.59 -64.02
C THR A 137 -27.42 27.45 -62.81
N PRO A 138 -26.37 28.31 -62.88
CA PRO A 138 -26.03 29.22 -61.79
C PRO A 138 -27.17 30.17 -61.36
N LYS A 139 -28.04 30.56 -62.30
CA LYS A 139 -29.22 31.40 -62.02
C LYS A 139 -30.26 30.65 -61.20
N GLU A 140 -30.54 29.40 -61.54
CA GLU A 140 -31.44 28.53 -60.78
C GLU A 140 -30.88 28.24 -59.38
N LEU A 141 -29.56 28.01 -59.26
CA LEU A 141 -28.91 27.83 -57.97
C LEU A 141 -29.05 29.07 -57.06
N ARG A 142 -28.89 30.28 -57.63
CA ARG A 142 -29.12 31.54 -56.90
C ARG A 142 -30.58 31.68 -56.47
N GLN A 143 -31.53 31.26 -57.30
CA GLN A 143 -32.95 31.29 -56.97
C GLN A 143 -33.27 30.31 -55.83
N ILE A 144 -32.81 29.07 -55.93
CA ILE A 144 -32.94 28.04 -54.88
C ILE A 144 -32.38 28.53 -53.54
N SER A 145 -31.19 29.13 -53.56
CA SER A 145 -30.55 29.70 -52.37
C SER A 145 -31.42 30.76 -51.70
N ARG A 146 -32.07 31.64 -52.47
CA ARG A 146 -33.00 32.66 -51.95
C ARG A 146 -34.29 32.03 -51.43
N ASP A 147 -34.91 31.15 -52.21
CA ASP A 147 -36.22 30.57 -51.90
C ASP A 147 -36.16 29.68 -50.65
N MET A 148 -35.05 28.96 -50.45
CA MET A 148 -34.85 28.08 -49.32
C MET A 148 -34.14 28.74 -48.13
N ASN A 149 -33.73 30.01 -48.27
CA ASN A 149 -32.94 30.74 -47.29
C ASN A 149 -31.66 29.99 -46.86
N ILE A 150 -30.94 29.41 -47.83
CA ILE A 150 -29.70 28.66 -47.60
C ILE A 150 -28.54 29.39 -48.27
N PRO A 151 -27.36 29.54 -47.64
CA PRO A 151 -26.18 30.11 -48.29
C PRO A 151 -25.87 29.42 -49.63
N ARG A 152 -25.58 30.22 -50.67
CA ARG A 152 -25.33 29.71 -52.05
C ARG A 152 -24.26 28.64 -52.09
N ASN A 153 -23.16 28.83 -51.36
CA ASN A 153 -22.06 27.87 -51.26
C ASN A 153 -22.49 26.52 -50.67
N LYS A 154 -23.40 26.52 -49.69
CA LYS A 154 -23.94 25.30 -49.07
C LYS A 154 -24.84 24.55 -50.05
N ALA A 155 -25.73 25.25 -50.75
CA ALA A 155 -26.55 24.69 -51.83
C ALA A 155 -25.69 24.14 -53.00
N GLU A 156 -24.66 24.89 -53.40
CA GLU A 156 -23.69 24.47 -54.44
C GLU A 156 -22.99 23.17 -54.03
N GLY A 157 -22.51 23.10 -52.79
CA GLY A 157 -21.85 21.92 -52.24
C GLY A 157 -22.75 20.70 -52.16
N TRP A 158 -24.02 20.86 -51.80
CA TRP A 158 -24.98 19.74 -51.80
C TRP A 158 -25.30 19.28 -53.22
N ILE A 159 -25.57 20.21 -54.14
CA ILE A 159 -26.05 19.90 -55.49
C ILE A 159 -24.94 19.37 -56.40
N HIS A 160 -23.79 20.05 -56.45
CA HIS A 160 -22.74 19.75 -57.44
C HIS A 160 -21.61 18.90 -56.87
N GLU A 161 -21.33 19.04 -55.58
CA GLU A 161 -20.22 18.32 -54.93
C GLU A 161 -20.72 17.08 -54.16
N GLY A 162 -22.04 16.87 -54.08
CA GLY A 162 -22.65 15.74 -53.38
C GLY A 162 -22.36 15.71 -51.87
N LYS A 163 -22.08 16.87 -51.26
CA LYS A 163 -21.87 17.00 -49.82
C LYS A 163 -23.19 16.74 -49.08
N LEU A 164 -23.10 16.03 -47.97
CA LEU A 164 -24.24 15.80 -47.08
C LEU A 164 -24.24 16.82 -45.92
N PRO A 165 -25.43 17.23 -45.43
CA PRO A 165 -25.58 17.93 -44.16
C PRO A 165 -24.79 17.27 -43.03
N GLN A 166 -24.33 18.08 -42.08
CA GLN A 166 -23.46 17.62 -40.99
C GLN A 166 -24.12 16.53 -40.14
N ILE A 167 -25.45 16.58 -39.92
CA ILE A 167 -26.15 15.61 -39.08
C ILE A 167 -25.95 14.16 -39.56
N TYR A 168 -26.00 13.91 -40.87
CA TYR A 168 -25.83 12.56 -41.42
C TYR A 168 -24.45 11.98 -41.09
N ARG A 169 -23.40 12.82 -41.23
CA ARG A 169 -22.03 12.45 -40.87
C ARG A 169 -21.85 12.25 -39.36
N MET A 170 -22.57 13.02 -38.54
CA MET A 170 -22.51 12.84 -37.09
C MET A 170 -23.22 11.56 -36.64
N MET A 171 -24.33 11.19 -37.27
CA MET A 171 -25.00 9.91 -37.01
C MET A 171 -24.10 8.70 -37.32
N GLU A 172 -23.25 8.79 -38.36
CA GLU A 172 -22.29 7.73 -38.69
C GLU A 172 -21.25 7.47 -37.60
N VAL A 173 -20.90 8.50 -36.82
CA VAL A 173 -19.87 8.44 -35.76
C VAL A 173 -20.49 8.38 -34.36
N ALA A 174 -21.74 8.79 -34.22
CA ALA A 174 -22.47 8.78 -32.97
C ALA A 174 -22.79 7.34 -32.54
N MET A 175 -22.74 7.14 -31.24
CA MET A 175 -23.22 5.91 -30.62
C MET A 175 -24.75 5.91 -30.70
N ASN A 176 -25.37 4.85 -31.20
CA ASN A 176 -26.83 4.73 -31.10
C ASN A 176 -27.21 4.29 -29.67
N ARG A 177 -28.51 4.36 -29.37
CA ARG A 177 -29.11 4.00 -28.08
C ARG A 177 -28.83 2.55 -27.67
N ASP A 178 -28.85 1.62 -28.63
CA ASP A 178 -28.63 0.19 -28.35
C ASP A 178 -27.17 -0.08 -27.99
N ASP A 179 -26.23 0.51 -28.74
CA ASP A 179 -24.79 0.47 -28.46
C ASP A 179 -24.49 1.11 -27.11
N GLY A 180 -25.10 2.26 -26.82
CA GLY A 180 -25.00 2.95 -25.55
C GLY A 180 -25.51 2.13 -24.38
N SER A 181 -26.68 1.52 -24.53
CA SER A 181 -27.28 0.63 -23.54
C SER A 181 -26.46 -0.63 -23.31
N ALA A 182 -25.95 -1.24 -24.39
CA ALA A 182 -25.05 -2.39 -24.32
C ALA A 182 -23.75 -2.02 -23.60
N ARG A 183 -23.20 -0.84 -23.87
CA ARG A 183 -21.99 -0.33 -23.20
C ARG A 183 -22.21 -0.06 -21.73
N ALA A 184 -23.31 0.61 -21.38
CA ALA A 184 -23.71 0.84 -20.00
C ALA A 184 -23.89 -0.48 -19.25
N LYS A 185 -24.50 -1.50 -19.88
CA LYS A 185 -24.65 -2.84 -19.32
C LYS A 185 -23.30 -3.52 -19.05
N ILE A 186 -22.34 -3.43 -19.97
CA ILE A 186 -20.98 -3.96 -19.79
C ILE A 186 -20.30 -3.27 -18.60
N LEU A 187 -20.39 -1.94 -18.50
CA LEU A 187 -19.79 -1.18 -17.39
C LEU A 187 -20.45 -1.52 -16.06
N LYS A 188 -21.79 -1.56 -15.99
CA LYS A 188 -22.54 -1.97 -14.80
C LYS A 188 -22.16 -3.39 -14.37
N GLY A 189 -22.00 -4.32 -15.33
CA GLY A 189 -21.53 -5.68 -15.04
C GLY A 189 -20.15 -5.76 -14.36
N LYS A 190 -19.28 -4.77 -14.58
CA LYS A 190 -17.96 -4.69 -13.91
C LYS A 190 -18.02 -4.09 -12.50
N LEU A 191 -19.15 -3.53 -12.06
CA LEU A 191 -19.26 -2.84 -10.77
C LEU A 191 -19.66 -3.74 -9.60
N SER A 192 -19.92 -5.04 -9.84
CA SER A 192 -20.21 -6.04 -8.79
C SER A 192 -21.23 -5.56 -7.75
N GLY A 193 -22.38 -5.05 -8.22
CA GLY A 193 -23.46 -4.53 -7.38
C GLY A 193 -23.36 -3.05 -6.99
N ALA A 194 -22.20 -2.40 -7.14
CA ALA A 194 -22.02 -0.97 -6.87
C ALA A 194 -22.49 -0.10 -8.05
N PHE A 195 -23.77 -0.23 -8.45
CA PHE A 195 -24.29 0.40 -9.68
C PHE A 195 -24.53 1.91 -9.59
N THR A 196 -24.56 2.47 -8.39
CA THR A 196 -24.74 3.91 -8.15
C THR A 196 -23.57 4.46 -7.34
N PHE A 197 -23.39 5.78 -7.38
CA PHE A 197 -22.36 6.46 -6.58
C PHE A 197 -22.56 6.23 -5.08
N ASP A 198 -23.80 6.24 -4.60
CA ASP A 198 -24.10 5.95 -3.19
C ASP A 198 -23.84 4.49 -2.84
N ALA A 199 -24.19 3.54 -3.71
CA ALA A 199 -23.87 2.13 -3.49
C ALA A 199 -22.35 1.89 -3.42
N MET A 200 -21.57 2.59 -4.25
CA MET A 200 -20.11 2.60 -4.16
C MET A 200 -19.62 3.17 -2.83
N LYS A 201 -20.20 4.27 -2.34
CA LYS A 201 -19.85 4.83 -1.02
C LYS A 201 -20.15 3.84 0.11
N SER A 202 -21.36 3.29 0.15
CA SER A 202 -21.74 2.26 1.13
C SER A 202 -20.82 1.05 1.06
N ARG A 203 -20.37 0.67 -0.14
CA ARG A 203 -19.40 -0.41 -0.30
C ARG A 203 -18.02 -0.07 0.27
N LEU A 204 -17.53 1.14 0.02
CA LEU A 204 -16.28 1.64 0.59
C LEU A 204 -16.36 1.83 2.10
N ASP A 205 -17.54 2.08 2.68
CA ASP A 205 -17.71 2.15 4.14
C ASP A 205 -17.36 0.82 4.82
N THR A 206 -17.60 -0.30 4.14
CA THR A 206 -17.21 -1.64 4.61
C THR A 206 -15.72 -1.95 4.41
N PHE A 207 -14.95 -1.06 3.78
CA PHE A 207 -13.53 -1.26 3.51
C PHE A 207 -12.68 -0.84 4.71
N HIS A 208 -11.85 -1.74 5.23
CA HIS A 208 -11.02 -1.43 6.41
C HIS A 208 -10.02 -0.29 6.13
N LEU A 209 -9.42 -0.27 4.94
CA LEU A 209 -8.42 0.73 4.55
C LEU A 209 -9.03 2.03 3.99
N LYS A 210 -10.33 2.28 4.22
CA LYS A 210 -11.00 3.52 3.78
C LYS A 210 -10.29 4.77 4.31
N PRO A 211 -9.89 4.86 5.59
CA PRO A 211 -9.19 6.05 6.10
C PRO A 211 -7.85 6.31 5.41
N GLU A 212 -7.10 5.26 5.07
CA GLU A 212 -5.86 5.36 4.32
C GLU A 212 -6.12 5.84 2.90
N LEU A 213 -7.18 5.34 2.27
CA LEU A 213 -7.62 5.76 0.94
C LEU A 213 -8.00 7.25 0.92
N GLU A 214 -8.73 7.71 1.94
CA GLU A 214 -9.14 9.11 2.12
C GLU A 214 -7.96 10.04 2.40
N SER A 215 -6.94 9.54 3.10
CA SER A 215 -5.70 10.29 3.39
C SER A 215 -4.80 10.50 2.15
N LEU A 216 -5.08 9.83 1.02
CA LEU A 216 -4.24 9.96 -0.17
C LEU A 216 -4.34 11.37 -0.79
N LYS A 217 -3.19 11.93 -1.16
CA LYS A 217 -3.13 13.15 -1.96
C LYS A 217 -3.88 12.94 -3.28
N GLY A 218 -4.97 13.67 -3.47
CA GLY A 218 -5.83 13.57 -4.65
C GLY A 218 -7.09 12.73 -4.45
N PHE A 219 -7.44 12.29 -3.23
CA PHE A 219 -8.71 11.61 -2.96
C PHE A 219 -9.93 12.37 -3.51
N ASN A 220 -10.03 13.68 -3.27
CA ASN A 220 -11.11 14.53 -3.79
C ASN A 220 -11.22 14.50 -5.33
N MET A 221 -10.10 14.36 -6.03
CA MET A 221 -10.10 14.20 -7.49
C MET A 221 -10.62 12.82 -7.89
N HIS A 222 -10.27 11.77 -7.15
CA HIS A 222 -10.80 10.42 -7.36
C HIS A 222 -12.30 10.33 -7.09
N GLU A 223 -12.81 11.03 -6.08
CA GLU A 223 -14.24 11.13 -5.79
C GLU A 223 -15.01 11.85 -6.90
N LYS A 224 -14.51 13.01 -7.35
CA LYS A 224 -15.10 13.73 -8.51
C LYS A 224 -15.12 12.88 -9.77
N ASN A 225 -14.05 12.14 -10.03
CA ASN A 225 -13.98 11.20 -11.16
C ASN A 225 -15.00 10.06 -11.02
N ALA A 226 -15.20 9.53 -9.82
CA ALA A 226 -16.20 8.51 -9.57
C ALA A 226 -17.62 9.04 -9.82
N ASN A 227 -17.96 10.22 -9.31
CA ASN A 227 -19.26 10.85 -9.56
C ASN A 227 -19.50 11.08 -11.07
N SER A 228 -18.50 11.63 -11.77
CA SER A 228 -18.56 11.84 -13.22
C SER A 228 -18.70 10.54 -14.00
N PHE A 229 -18.07 9.45 -13.52
CA PHE A 229 -18.18 8.13 -14.13
C PHE A 229 -19.58 7.55 -14.01
N TYR A 230 -20.22 7.64 -12.84
CA TYR A 230 -21.61 7.18 -12.69
C TYR A 230 -22.57 7.99 -13.56
N ALA A 231 -22.41 9.32 -13.60
CA ALA A 231 -23.17 10.18 -14.51
C ALA A 231 -22.97 9.80 -15.99
N LEU A 232 -21.74 9.44 -16.39
CA LEU A 232 -21.45 8.94 -17.73
C LEU A 232 -22.19 7.63 -18.01
N VAL A 233 -22.12 6.67 -17.09
CA VAL A 233 -22.76 5.36 -17.23
C VAL A 233 -24.27 5.49 -17.39
N ASP A 234 -24.91 6.44 -16.71
CA ASP A 234 -26.34 6.70 -16.82
C ASP A 234 -26.72 7.50 -18.08
N ALA A 235 -25.80 8.31 -18.63
CA ALA A 235 -26.00 9.04 -19.88
C ALA A 235 -25.74 8.19 -21.14
N LEU A 236 -24.92 7.13 -21.05
CA LEU A 236 -24.59 6.27 -22.20
C LEU A 236 -25.82 5.72 -22.96
N PRO A 237 -26.91 5.26 -22.31
CA PRO A 237 -28.13 4.83 -23.00
C PRO A 237 -28.79 5.90 -23.87
N GLU A 238 -28.47 7.19 -23.72
CA GLU A 238 -28.99 8.25 -24.58
C GLU A 238 -28.30 8.27 -25.96
N GLY A 239 -27.18 7.57 -26.13
CA GLY A 239 -26.40 7.62 -27.37
C GLY A 239 -25.85 9.02 -27.70
N GLY A 240 -25.49 9.26 -28.94
CA GLY A 240 -24.91 10.52 -29.41
C GLY A 240 -23.39 10.51 -29.53
N LEU A 241 -22.81 11.70 -29.66
CA LEU A 241 -21.36 11.86 -29.82
C LEU A 241 -20.66 11.75 -28.46
N LYS A 242 -19.62 10.91 -28.38
CA LYS A 242 -18.82 10.71 -27.16
C LYS A 242 -18.39 12.03 -26.51
N ARG A 243 -17.89 12.97 -27.31
CA ARG A 243 -17.43 14.28 -26.83
C ARG A 243 -18.54 15.10 -26.17
N ASP A 244 -19.75 15.05 -26.71
CA ASP A 244 -20.87 15.85 -26.22
C ASP A 244 -21.44 15.25 -24.94
N LEU A 245 -21.55 13.92 -24.87
CA LEU A 245 -21.88 13.21 -23.62
C LEU A 245 -20.90 13.59 -22.50
N VAL A 246 -19.60 13.54 -22.76
CA VAL A 246 -18.55 13.89 -21.78
C VAL A 246 -18.64 15.36 -21.35
N LYS A 247 -18.90 16.27 -22.29
CA LYS A 247 -19.06 17.70 -22.00
C LYS A 247 -20.31 17.97 -21.18
N HIS A 248 -21.42 17.30 -21.48
CA HIS A 248 -22.70 17.46 -20.80
C HIS A 248 -22.61 17.10 -19.31
N ILE A 249 -21.95 15.99 -18.99
CA ILE A 249 -21.76 15.53 -17.60
C ILE A 249 -20.54 16.17 -16.91
N ASN A 250 -19.83 17.09 -17.58
CA ASN A 250 -18.61 17.72 -17.10
C ASN A 250 -17.52 16.71 -16.65
N ALA A 251 -17.39 15.60 -17.37
CA ALA A 251 -16.42 14.56 -17.04
C ALA A 251 -15.00 14.95 -17.43
N THR A 252 -14.02 14.30 -16.80
CA THR A 252 -12.60 14.56 -17.04
C THR A 252 -12.14 13.94 -18.35
N ARG A 253 -10.90 14.26 -18.77
CA ARG A 253 -10.25 13.70 -19.97
C ARG A 253 -10.15 12.16 -19.98
N ASN A 254 -10.40 11.50 -18.85
CA ASN A 254 -10.38 10.04 -18.75
C ASN A 254 -11.68 9.36 -19.20
N ALA A 255 -12.73 10.13 -19.51
CA ALA A 255 -14.04 9.57 -19.84
C ALA A 255 -14.02 8.61 -21.04
N GLU A 256 -13.18 8.84 -22.04
CA GLU A 256 -13.01 7.91 -23.16
C GLU A 256 -12.49 6.54 -22.68
N ARG A 257 -11.48 6.52 -21.81
CA ARG A 257 -10.98 5.27 -21.21
C ARG A 257 -12.05 4.56 -20.41
N TRP A 258 -12.89 5.32 -19.70
CA TRP A 258 -14.01 4.75 -18.96
C TRP A 258 -15.03 4.14 -19.89
N MET A 259 -15.36 4.83 -20.99
CA MET A 259 -16.17 4.24 -22.05
C MET A 259 -15.51 2.98 -22.57
N ASP A 260 -14.18 2.89 -22.69
CA ASP A 260 -13.46 1.70 -23.15
C ASP A 260 -13.37 0.57 -22.10
N GLY A 261 -13.87 0.81 -20.89
CA GLY A 261 -14.05 -0.21 -19.87
C GLY A 261 -13.10 -0.11 -18.68
N ASP A 262 -12.24 0.90 -18.63
CA ASP A 262 -11.39 1.19 -17.48
C ASP A 262 -12.23 1.79 -16.35
N LEU A 263 -12.19 1.19 -15.16
CA LEU A 263 -12.87 1.78 -14.00
C LEU A 263 -12.00 2.85 -13.34
N PRO A 264 -12.57 4.01 -12.93
CA PRO A 264 -11.87 4.93 -12.04
C PRO A 264 -11.50 4.25 -10.72
N ARG A 265 -10.54 4.83 -9.98
CA ARG A 265 -9.98 4.20 -8.77
C ARG A 265 -11.04 3.77 -7.75
N LEU A 266 -11.97 4.64 -7.36
CA LEU A 266 -12.95 4.32 -6.31
C LEU A 266 -13.99 3.28 -6.77
N PRO A 267 -14.65 3.40 -7.95
CA PRO A 267 -15.53 2.35 -8.46
C PRO A 267 -14.81 1.01 -8.61
N ARG A 268 -13.54 1.02 -9.03
CA ARG A 268 -12.74 -0.20 -9.14
C ARG A 268 -12.53 -0.87 -7.78
N ILE A 269 -12.10 -0.13 -6.75
CA ILE A 269 -11.93 -0.68 -5.40
C ILE A 269 -13.28 -1.20 -4.87
N ALA A 270 -14.36 -0.43 -5.04
CA ALA A 270 -15.70 -0.84 -4.61
C ALA A 270 -16.14 -2.15 -5.27
N SER A 271 -15.85 -2.32 -6.58
CA SER A 271 -16.19 -3.54 -7.33
C SER A 271 -15.38 -4.77 -6.92
N GLU A 272 -14.23 -4.58 -6.28
CA GLU A 272 -13.36 -5.66 -5.78
C GLU A 272 -13.77 -6.12 -4.36
N ILE A 273 -14.41 -5.25 -3.56
CA ILE A 273 -14.90 -5.61 -2.22
C ILE A 273 -16.05 -6.63 -2.34
N PRO A 274 -16.12 -7.69 -1.51
CA PRO A 274 -17.17 -8.71 -1.59
C PRO A 274 -18.60 -8.20 -1.46
N GLU A 275 -19.53 -8.77 -2.25
CA GLU A 275 -20.97 -8.40 -2.29
C GLU A 275 -21.69 -8.51 -0.95
N LYS A 276 -21.35 -9.55 -0.20
CA LYS A 276 -21.91 -9.80 1.11
C LYS A 276 -21.40 -8.75 2.11
N ALA A 277 -22.32 -8.18 2.89
CA ALA A 277 -21.94 -7.34 4.01
C ALA A 277 -21.05 -8.11 5.00
N PRO A 278 -20.03 -7.46 5.59
CA PRO A 278 -19.27 -8.06 6.67
C PRO A 278 -20.18 -8.29 7.89
N ARG A 279 -19.74 -9.10 8.85
CA ARG A 279 -20.38 -9.21 10.17
C ARG A 279 -20.45 -7.84 10.86
N ASP A 280 -21.43 -7.66 11.74
CA ASP A 280 -21.55 -6.44 12.52
C ASP A 280 -20.25 -6.15 13.29
N GLY A 281 -19.80 -4.89 13.25
CA GLY A 281 -18.52 -4.45 13.83
C GLY A 281 -17.27 -4.86 13.03
N CYS A 282 -17.42 -5.54 11.89
CA CYS A 282 -16.31 -5.96 11.04
C CYS A 282 -16.27 -5.18 9.70
N ARG A 283 -15.08 -5.18 9.10
CA ARG A 283 -14.82 -4.65 7.76
C ARG A 283 -14.08 -5.66 6.89
N TRP A 284 -14.14 -5.46 5.59
CA TRP A 284 -13.38 -6.21 4.60
C TRP A 284 -11.94 -5.69 4.51
N LEU A 285 -10.99 -6.60 4.65
CA LEU A 285 -9.56 -6.36 4.52
C LEU A 285 -8.99 -7.27 3.41
N PRO A 286 -8.27 -6.73 2.41
CA PRO A 286 -7.65 -7.54 1.37
C PRO A 286 -6.31 -8.08 1.86
N LEU A 287 -6.06 -9.38 1.76
CA LEU A 287 -4.74 -9.94 2.11
C LEU A 287 -3.71 -9.71 1.01
N GLU A 288 -4.15 -9.58 -0.24
CA GLU A 288 -3.28 -9.45 -1.40
C GLU A 288 -3.51 -8.12 -2.11
N VAL A 289 -2.41 -7.46 -2.47
CA VAL A 289 -2.40 -6.21 -3.23
C VAL A 289 -1.42 -6.34 -4.39
N THR A 290 -1.94 -6.55 -5.59
CA THR A 290 -1.15 -6.72 -6.82
C THR A 290 -1.31 -5.49 -7.69
N GLY A 291 -0.29 -4.63 -7.70
CA GLY A 291 -0.33 -3.35 -8.42
C GLY A 291 -1.42 -2.44 -7.87
N LYS A 292 -2.55 -2.36 -8.58
CA LYS A 292 -3.72 -1.55 -8.17
C LYS A 292 -4.85 -2.39 -7.59
N SER A 293 -4.86 -3.70 -7.79
CA SER A 293 -5.98 -4.59 -7.49
C SER A 293 -5.89 -5.20 -6.10
N PHE A 294 -7.05 -5.43 -5.48
CA PHE A 294 -7.23 -6.04 -4.16
C PHE A 294 -7.90 -7.41 -4.30
N SER A 295 -7.35 -8.42 -3.61
CA SER A 295 -7.87 -9.79 -3.64
C SER A 295 -7.72 -10.49 -2.28
N ASN A 296 -8.28 -11.69 -2.19
CA ASN A 296 -8.20 -12.59 -1.03
C ASN A 296 -8.69 -11.90 0.26
N TRP A 297 -9.98 -11.56 0.27
CA TRP A 297 -10.60 -10.75 1.31
C TRP A 297 -10.92 -11.55 2.57
N ILE A 298 -10.62 -10.96 3.72
CA ILE A 298 -10.99 -11.46 5.04
C ILE A 298 -11.82 -10.42 5.79
N GLN A 299 -12.54 -10.86 6.81
CA GLN A 299 -13.27 -9.98 7.73
C GLN A 299 -12.41 -9.71 8.95
N VAL A 300 -12.29 -8.44 9.32
CA VAL A 300 -11.55 -7.99 10.50
C VAL A 300 -12.39 -7.05 11.34
N PRO A 301 -12.30 -7.11 12.68
CA PRO A 301 -13.01 -6.18 13.55
C PRO A 301 -12.40 -4.78 13.41
N GLU A 302 -13.23 -3.74 13.56
CA GLU A 302 -12.76 -2.34 13.54
C GLU A 302 -11.82 -2.03 14.71
N THR A 303 -12.12 -2.59 15.88
CA THR A 303 -11.34 -2.50 17.10
C THR A 303 -11.25 -3.88 17.74
N VAL A 304 -10.10 -4.23 18.31
CA VAL A 304 -9.94 -5.49 19.04
C VAL A 304 -10.15 -5.22 20.53
N GLU A 305 -11.21 -5.82 21.07
CA GLU A 305 -11.56 -5.71 22.48
C GLU A 305 -11.37 -7.03 23.22
N THR A 306 -11.42 -8.15 22.51
CA THR A 306 -11.37 -9.50 23.07
C THR A 306 -10.39 -10.42 22.35
N VAL A 307 -10.13 -11.58 22.94
CA VAL A 307 -9.29 -12.64 22.33
C VAL A 307 -10.01 -13.27 21.14
N GLU A 308 -11.33 -13.35 21.20
CA GLU A 308 -12.19 -13.94 20.17
C GLU A 308 -12.12 -13.15 18.86
N ASP A 309 -12.04 -11.81 18.96
CA ASP A 309 -11.81 -10.91 17.82
C ASP A 309 -10.54 -11.28 17.05
N VAL A 310 -9.45 -11.53 17.78
CA VAL A 310 -8.16 -11.94 17.20
C VAL A 310 -8.26 -13.33 16.59
N LYS A 311 -8.82 -14.30 17.32
CA LYS A 311 -8.97 -15.69 16.81
C LYS A 311 -9.75 -15.73 15.51
N MET A 312 -10.85 -14.99 15.42
CA MET A 312 -11.66 -14.88 14.21
C MET A 312 -10.82 -14.46 12.99
N VAL A 313 -9.89 -13.52 13.17
CA VAL A 313 -8.99 -13.09 12.09
C VAL A 313 -7.95 -14.17 11.80
N LEU A 314 -7.29 -14.72 12.82
CA LEU A 314 -6.26 -15.74 12.67
C LEU A 314 -6.78 -17.01 11.97
N ASP A 315 -8.03 -17.40 12.20
CA ASP A 315 -8.67 -18.55 11.56
C ASP A 315 -8.78 -18.40 10.03
N GLN A 316 -8.85 -17.17 9.53
CA GLN A 316 -8.90 -16.86 8.10
C GLN A 316 -7.52 -16.83 7.45
N LEU A 317 -6.43 -16.74 8.23
CA LEU A 317 -5.06 -16.69 7.73
C LEU A 317 -4.50 -18.09 7.43
N LYS A 318 -3.73 -18.18 6.35
CA LYS A 318 -3.01 -19.38 5.93
C LYS A 318 -1.50 -19.17 6.09
N PRO A 319 -0.80 -20.07 6.79
CA PRO A 319 0.67 -20.05 6.84
C PRO A 319 1.30 -20.17 5.46
N ILE A 320 2.50 -19.63 5.29
CA ILE A 320 3.33 -19.89 4.11
C ILE A 320 3.96 -21.28 4.20
N GLU A 321 3.84 -22.05 3.13
CA GLU A 321 4.39 -23.40 3.04
C GLU A 321 5.51 -23.45 2.00
N ASN A 322 6.73 -23.07 2.40
CA ASN A 322 7.92 -23.13 1.55
C ASN A 322 9.10 -23.84 2.24
N ARG A 323 10.20 -24.06 1.51
CA ARG A 323 11.39 -24.77 2.03
C ARG A 323 12.03 -24.06 3.24
N GLU A 324 12.03 -22.73 3.23
CA GLU A 324 12.61 -21.92 4.30
C GLU A 324 11.77 -22.03 5.59
N MET A 325 10.45 -21.97 5.48
CA MET A 325 9.52 -22.18 6.59
C MET A 325 9.69 -23.56 7.24
N LYS A 326 9.90 -24.62 6.44
CA LYS A 326 10.20 -25.97 6.98
C LYS A 326 11.50 -25.99 7.77
N ARG A 327 12.57 -25.39 7.23
CA ARG A 327 13.86 -25.27 7.93
C ARG A 327 13.73 -24.48 9.23
N TRP A 328 12.97 -23.39 9.24
CA TRP A 328 12.72 -22.62 10.46
C TRP A 328 11.85 -23.39 11.46
N GLN A 329 10.85 -24.14 11.01
CA GLN A 329 10.05 -25.00 11.88
C GLN A 329 10.91 -26.10 12.54
N GLU A 330 11.87 -26.69 11.82
CA GLU A 330 12.84 -27.64 12.38
C GLU A 330 13.73 -26.97 13.44
N LYS A 331 14.18 -25.73 13.19
CA LYS A 331 15.06 -24.98 14.09
C LYS A 331 14.36 -24.45 15.34
N TYR A 332 13.17 -23.86 15.18
CA TYR A 332 12.45 -23.12 16.22
C TYR A 332 11.27 -23.89 16.83
N GLY A 333 10.94 -25.04 16.26
CA GLY A 333 9.79 -25.84 16.65
C GLY A 333 8.50 -25.40 15.96
N ARG A 334 7.49 -26.27 16.04
CA ARG A 334 6.13 -25.97 15.59
C ARG A 334 5.47 -25.00 16.57
N VAL A 335 4.86 -23.95 16.05
CA VAL A 335 4.17 -22.91 16.83
C VAL A 335 2.75 -22.75 16.31
N SER A 336 1.82 -22.38 17.20
CA SER A 336 0.44 -22.06 16.83
C SER A 336 0.37 -20.68 16.17
N LYS A 337 -0.72 -20.40 15.43
CA LYS A 337 -0.92 -19.07 14.80
C LYS A 337 -1.04 -17.98 15.86
N GLU A 338 -1.67 -18.32 16.97
CA GLU A 338 -1.86 -17.49 18.15
C GLU A 338 -0.54 -17.12 18.81
N GLU A 339 0.32 -18.11 19.08
CA GLU A 339 1.65 -17.86 19.64
C GLU A 339 2.48 -17.00 18.69
N ALA A 340 2.41 -17.28 17.38
CA ALA A 340 3.12 -16.53 16.37
C ALA A 340 2.66 -15.08 16.29
N PHE A 341 1.35 -14.87 16.30
CA PHE A 341 0.76 -13.55 16.33
C PHE A 341 1.22 -12.76 17.56
N MET A 342 1.08 -13.35 18.76
CA MET A 342 1.45 -12.70 20.00
C MET A 342 2.94 -12.40 20.08
N TYR A 343 3.80 -13.32 19.64
CA TYR A 343 5.23 -13.09 19.57
C TYR A 343 5.55 -11.92 18.62
N SER A 344 5.01 -11.93 17.40
CA SER A 344 5.20 -10.85 16.41
C SER A 344 4.69 -9.50 16.91
N LEU A 345 3.57 -9.45 17.65
CA LEU A 345 3.11 -8.23 18.30
C LEU A 345 4.12 -7.73 19.34
N GLY A 346 4.68 -8.63 20.15
CA GLY A 346 5.71 -8.29 21.13
C GLY A 346 6.97 -7.70 20.49
N VAL A 347 7.44 -8.31 19.40
CA VAL A 347 8.57 -7.79 18.61
C VAL A 347 8.22 -6.44 17.99
N LEU A 348 7.01 -6.29 17.46
CA LEU A 348 6.55 -5.02 16.91
C LEU A 348 6.46 -3.93 17.99
N CYS A 349 6.19 -4.26 19.25
CA CYS A 349 6.18 -3.29 20.34
C CYS A 349 7.58 -2.98 20.92
N SER A 350 8.62 -3.73 20.53
CA SER A 350 10.03 -3.48 20.88
C SER A 350 10.81 -2.93 19.67
N ASP A 351 11.80 -3.65 19.17
CA ASP A 351 12.73 -3.26 18.10
C ASP A 351 12.12 -3.26 16.68
N GLY A 352 10.92 -3.81 16.52
CA GLY A 352 10.22 -3.83 15.23
C GLY A 352 9.85 -2.42 14.74
N SER A 353 9.48 -2.28 13.48
CA SER A 353 9.02 -1.00 12.91
C SER A 353 8.02 -1.26 11.79
N LEU A 354 7.12 -0.30 11.56
CA LEU A 354 6.22 -0.33 10.41
C LEU A 354 6.59 0.80 9.46
N TYR A 355 6.81 0.44 8.20
CA TYR A 355 7.10 1.36 7.12
C TYR A 355 5.89 1.48 6.20
N ARG A 356 5.34 2.69 6.10
CA ARG A 356 4.18 2.96 5.26
C ARG A 356 4.61 3.19 3.81
N GLY A 357 4.19 2.30 2.91
CA GLY A 357 4.39 2.47 1.47
C GLY A 357 3.24 3.19 0.76
N SER A 358 2.01 3.08 1.29
CA SER A 358 0.79 3.76 0.81
C SER A 358 -0.39 3.46 1.78
N MET A 359 -1.37 2.67 1.34
CA MET A 359 -2.46 2.13 2.17
C MET A 359 -2.09 0.82 2.88
N ILE A 360 -0.87 0.32 2.63
CA ILE A 360 -0.34 -0.92 3.19
C ILE A 360 0.99 -0.65 3.90
N GLU A 361 1.28 -1.50 4.87
CA GLU A 361 2.44 -1.37 5.77
C GLU A 361 3.44 -2.51 5.51
N ARG A 362 4.72 -2.28 5.81
CA ARG A 362 5.76 -3.31 5.87
C ARG A 362 6.30 -3.40 7.28
N PHE A 363 6.52 -4.61 7.78
CA PHE A 363 7.26 -4.82 9.00
C PHE A 363 8.76 -4.77 8.71
N GLY A 364 9.52 -4.14 9.59
CA GLY A 364 10.98 -4.11 9.53
C GLY A 364 11.63 -4.30 10.89
N LEU A 365 12.75 -4.99 10.91
CA LEU A 365 13.53 -5.27 12.12
C LEU A 365 15.01 -5.05 11.83
N ASN A 366 15.65 -4.18 12.63
CA ASN A 366 17.06 -3.86 12.47
C ASN A 366 17.82 -4.16 13.77
N LEU A 367 18.70 -5.16 13.76
CA LEU A 367 19.38 -5.66 14.97
C LEU A 367 20.88 -5.51 14.85
N SER A 368 21.55 -5.15 15.94
CA SER A 368 23.02 -5.01 15.95
C SER A 368 23.70 -6.36 15.73
N LYS A 369 24.73 -6.39 14.87
CA LYS A 369 25.60 -7.58 14.69
C LYS A 369 26.50 -7.86 15.89
N ARG A 370 26.59 -6.93 16.84
CA ARG A 370 27.37 -7.09 18.08
C ARG A 370 26.91 -8.31 18.90
N TYR A 371 25.65 -8.69 18.77
CA TYR A 371 25.07 -9.77 19.54
C TYR A 371 24.85 -11.01 18.67
N GLU A 372 25.43 -12.13 19.10
CA GLU A 372 25.33 -13.43 18.42
C GLU A 372 23.87 -13.87 18.20
N TRP A 373 22.98 -13.58 19.16
CA TRP A 373 21.57 -13.96 19.10
C TRP A 373 20.73 -13.11 18.12
N SER A 374 21.25 -11.99 17.61
CA SER A 374 20.50 -11.11 16.71
C SER A 374 20.05 -11.83 15.43
N GLY A 375 20.90 -12.72 14.89
CA GLY A 375 20.56 -13.51 13.70
C GLY A 375 19.40 -14.45 13.97
N ASP A 376 19.47 -15.21 15.07
CA ASP A 376 18.42 -16.14 15.46
C ASP A 376 17.09 -15.44 15.74
N PHE A 377 17.13 -14.28 16.40
CA PHE A 377 15.95 -13.47 16.68
C PHE A 377 15.27 -12.94 15.41
N GLY A 378 16.04 -12.42 14.45
CA GLY A 378 15.49 -11.94 13.18
C GLY A 378 14.88 -13.06 12.33
N ASP A 379 15.60 -14.18 12.18
CA ASP A 379 15.11 -15.35 11.45
C ASP A 379 13.86 -15.96 12.10
N ALA A 380 13.82 -16.05 13.44
CA ALA A 380 12.64 -16.50 14.17
C ALA A 380 11.45 -15.55 13.92
N THR A 381 11.68 -14.24 13.94
CA THR A 381 10.63 -13.25 13.64
C THR A 381 10.04 -13.47 12.24
N CYS A 382 10.89 -13.75 11.24
CA CYS A 382 10.42 -14.08 9.90
C CYS A 382 9.59 -15.36 9.87
N TYR A 383 9.98 -16.38 10.62
CA TYR A 383 9.19 -17.60 10.77
C TYR A 383 7.81 -17.33 11.38
N TYR A 384 7.72 -16.54 12.46
CA TYR A 384 6.42 -16.19 13.06
C TYR A 384 5.53 -15.39 12.11
N LEU A 385 6.09 -14.44 11.36
CA LEU A 385 5.34 -13.72 10.31
C LEU A 385 4.87 -14.67 9.20
N GLY A 386 5.71 -15.64 8.82
CA GLY A 386 5.36 -16.67 7.85
C GLY A 386 4.21 -17.57 8.31
N CYS A 387 4.12 -17.87 9.61
CA CYS A 387 2.96 -18.58 10.20
C CYS A 387 1.64 -17.79 10.05
N LEU A 388 1.72 -16.47 9.85
CA LEU A 388 0.58 -15.58 9.64
C LEU A 388 0.31 -15.29 8.15
N GLY A 389 1.03 -15.94 7.24
CA GLY A 389 0.89 -15.73 5.80
C GLY A 389 1.66 -14.53 5.26
N LEU A 390 2.62 -13.99 6.01
CA LEU A 390 3.43 -12.83 5.60
C LEU A 390 4.83 -13.25 5.17
N GLU A 391 5.15 -13.04 3.90
CA GLU A 391 6.52 -13.25 3.41
C GLU A 391 7.45 -12.22 4.06
N SER A 392 8.59 -12.68 4.52
CA SER A 392 9.63 -11.81 5.08
C SER A 392 10.99 -12.49 4.99
N GLY A 393 12.04 -11.67 4.99
CA GLY A 393 13.40 -12.19 4.89
C GLY A 393 14.43 -11.13 5.21
N ARG A 394 15.68 -11.57 5.33
CA ARG A 394 16.83 -10.69 5.53
C ARG A 394 17.20 -10.00 4.23
N ILE A 395 17.36 -8.69 4.29
CA ILE A 395 17.88 -7.86 3.19
C ILE A 395 19.33 -7.47 3.47
N SER A 396 19.91 -6.63 2.60
CA SER A 396 21.25 -6.11 2.78
C SER A 396 21.44 -5.48 4.15
N ASP A 397 22.51 -5.88 4.83
CA ASP A 397 22.92 -5.31 6.10
C ASP A 397 23.21 -3.81 5.96
N LYS A 398 23.03 -3.06 7.05
CA LYS A 398 23.32 -1.63 7.10
C LYS A 398 24.49 -1.34 8.03
N SER A 399 25.32 -0.36 7.68
CA SER A 399 26.31 0.22 8.56
C SER A 399 25.99 1.71 8.79
N SER A 400 26.21 2.17 10.01
CA SER A 400 26.09 3.59 10.36
C SER A 400 27.25 3.99 11.24
N GLU A 401 27.93 5.08 10.87
CA GLU A 401 28.96 5.69 11.69
C GLU A 401 28.33 6.61 12.74
N TYR A 402 28.86 6.58 13.96
CA TYR A 402 28.45 7.47 15.04
C TYR A 402 29.65 7.85 15.90
N VAL A 403 29.61 9.05 16.49
CA VAL A 403 30.66 9.52 17.39
C VAL A 403 30.30 9.14 18.82
N TRP A 404 31.18 8.40 19.49
CA TRP A 404 31.04 8.07 20.92
C TRP A 404 32.32 8.43 21.66
N LYS A 405 32.21 9.34 22.62
CA LYS A 405 33.37 9.87 23.38
C LYS A 405 34.51 10.39 22.48
N GLY A 406 34.16 11.04 21.36
CA GLY A 406 35.14 11.61 20.42
C GLY A 406 35.71 10.62 19.41
N GLU A 407 35.38 9.33 19.49
CA GLU A 407 35.79 8.31 18.52
C GLU A 407 34.66 8.02 17.54
N VAL A 408 34.99 7.97 16.24
CA VAL A 408 34.07 7.45 15.21
C VAL A 408 34.00 5.94 15.36
N ARG A 409 32.80 5.41 15.57
CA ARG A 409 32.52 3.99 15.66
C ARG A 409 31.55 3.59 14.57
N VAL A 410 31.74 2.38 14.03
CA VAL A 410 30.81 1.78 13.06
C VAL A 410 29.85 0.87 13.81
N SER A 411 28.55 1.06 13.61
CA SER A 411 27.52 0.11 14.02
C SER A 411 27.03 -0.65 12.81
N GLU A 412 27.30 -1.95 12.75
CA GLU A 412 26.71 -2.85 11.76
C GLU A 412 25.42 -3.46 12.27
N LYS A 413 24.42 -3.54 11.39
CA LYS A 413 23.09 -4.07 11.68
C LYS A 413 22.66 -5.09 10.63
N TYR A 414 22.06 -6.17 11.10
CA TYR A 414 21.23 -7.04 10.29
C TYR A 414 19.86 -6.38 10.06
N CYS A 415 19.29 -6.57 8.87
CA CYS A 415 18.03 -5.94 8.46
C CYS A 415 17.07 -6.98 7.88
N TRP A 416 15.88 -7.11 8.46
CA TRP A 416 14.79 -7.93 7.92
C TRP A 416 13.61 -7.05 7.55
N ILE A 417 12.89 -7.44 6.51
CA ILE A 417 11.70 -6.74 6.04
C ILE A 417 10.64 -7.74 5.56
N SER A 418 9.37 -7.43 5.78
CA SER A 418 8.25 -8.17 5.21
C SER A 418 7.84 -7.62 3.86
N GLN A 419 7.07 -8.43 3.11
CA GLN A 419 6.22 -7.92 2.04
C GLN A 419 5.25 -6.84 2.58
N SER A 420 4.77 -5.98 1.67
CA SER A 420 3.74 -5.02 2.04
C SER A 420 2.41 -5.74 2.28
N SER A 421 1.71 -5.43 3.36
CA SER A 421 0.44 -6.07 3.69
C SER A 421 -0.55 -5.11 4.34
N ALA A 422 -1.83 -5.29 4.01
CA ALA A 422 -2.94 -4.64 4.72
C ALA A 422 -3.15 -5.22 6.12
N LEU A 423 -2.77 -6.48 6.36
CA LEU A 423 -2.86 -7.12 7.68
C LEU A 423 -2.05 -6.36 8.72
N LEU A 424 -0.87 -5.87 8.36
CA LEU A 424 -0.02 -5.07 9.24
C LEU A 424 -0.63 -3.70 9.56
N ASN A 425 -1.44 -3.14 8.65
CA ASN A 425 -2.21 -1.93 8.93
C ASN A 425 -3.34 -2.21 9.94
N TRP A 426 -4.07 -3.32 9.77
CA TRP A 426 -5.06 -3.76 10.76
C TRP A 426 -4.43 -3.99 12.14
N VAL A 427 -3.25 -4.64 12.19
CA VAL A 427 -2.49 -4.82 13.44
C VAL A 427 -2.15 -3.47 14.08
N LYS A 428 -1.59 -2.54 13.31
CA LYS A 428 -1.23 -1.21 13.80
C LYS A 428 -2.42 -0.49 14.43
N ARG A 429 -3.55 -0.45 13.72
CA ARG A 429 -4.69 0.41 14.08
C ARG A 429 -5.67 -0.24 15.02
N SER A 430 -6.08 -1.47 14.72
CA SER A 430 -7.20 -2.13 15.40
C SER A 430 -6.74 -2.96 16.57
N VAL A 431 -5.54 -3.56 16.47
CA VAL A 431 -4.98 -4.44 17.52
C VAL A 431 -4.19 -3.65 18.56
N LEU A 432 -3.37 -2.69 18.10
CA LEU A 432 -2.49 -1.89 18.97
C LEU A 432 -3.02 -0.46 19.24
N GLY A 433 -3.98 0.01 18.45
CA GLY A 433 -4.59 1.33 18.63
C GLY A 433 -3.73 2.51 18.15
N PHE A 434 -2.74 2.28 17.31
CA PHE A 434 -1.88 3.36 16.81
C PHE A 434 -2.57 4.19 15.72
N GLU A 435 -2.31 5.50 15.74
CA GLU A 435 -2.85 6.43 14.75
C GLU A 435 -2.20 6.26 13.37
N LEU A 436 -2.88 6.78 12.34
CA LEU A 436 -2.43 6.74 10.95
C LEU A 436 -1.13 7.52 10.72
N GLU A 437 -1.05 8.70 11.34
CA GLU A 437 0.05 9.66 11.23
C GLU A 437 0.80 9.69 12.57
N GLY A 438 1.92 8.98 12.63
CA GLY A 438 2.72 8.90 13.85
C GLY A 438 3.78 7.83 13.75
N SER A 439 4.90 8.07 14.42
CA SER A 439 5.77 6.98 14.89
C SER A 439 5.01 6.18 15.96
N LYS A 440 5.59 5.14 16.57
CA LYS A 440 4.97 4.39 17.69
C LYS A 440 4.71 5.24 18.96
N GLN A 441 4.66 6.56 18.84
CA GLN A 441 4.40 7.53 19.89
C GLN A 441 2.89 7.60 20.13
N GLY A 442 2.41 6.79 21.06
CA GLY A 442 1.00 6.73 21.46
C GLY A 442 0.84 5.93 22.74
N ARG A 443 -0.41 5.71 23.17
CA ARG A 443 -0.71 4.69 24.20
C ARG A 443 -1.11 3.39 23.49
N LEU A 444 -0.55 2.27 23.92
CA LEU A 444 -0.92 0.95 23.45
C LEU A 444 -2.35 0.67 23.92
N ASN A 445 -3.31 0.71 23.00
CA ASN A 445 -4.70 0.39 23.29
C ASN A 445 -4.94 -1.10 23.04
N ALA A 446 -4.30 -1.94 23.85
CA ALA A 446 -4.36 -3.39 23.75
C ALA A 446 -4.63 -4.04 25.11
N GLY A 447 -5.63 -3.52 25.84
CA GLY A 447 -6.01 -4.02 27.17
C GLY A 447 -6.35 -5.52 27.17
N TRP A 448 -6.93 -5.99 26.07
CA TRP A 448 -7.29 -7.40 25.81
C TRP A 448 -6.09 -8.36 25.97
N ILE A 449 -4.85 -7.91 25.76
CA ILE A 449 -3.65 -8.76 25.92
C ILE A 449 -3.51 -9.21 27.37
N VAL A 450 -3.81 -8.36 28.35
CA VAL A 450 -3.70 -8.70 29.78
C VAL A 450 -4.70 -9.80 30.17
N GLU A 451 -5.84 -9.87 29.48
CA GLU A 451 -6.89 -10.85 29.72
C GLU A 451 -6.73 -12.12 28.86
N SER A 452 -5.78 -12.12 27.93
CA SER A 452 -5.54 -13.25 27.02
C SER A 452 -5.04 -14.53 27.73
N PRO A 453 -5.11 -15.72 27.11
CA PRO A 453 -4.58 -16.94 27.71
C PRO A 453 -3.11 -16.82 28.14
N GLU A 454 -2.70 -17.59 29.15
CA GLU A 454 -1.35 -17.49 29.72
C GLU A 454 -0.23 -17.63 28.67
N GLU A 455 -0.35 -18.62 27.76
CA GLU A 455 0.64 -18.83 26.69
C GLU A 455 0.70 -17.65 25.69
N TRP A 456 -0.39 -16.93 25.49
CA TRP A 456 -0.43 -15.74 24.62
C TRP A 456 0.33 -14.59 25.27
N ARG A 457 0.02 -14.30 26.53
CA ARG A 457 0.73 -13.30 27.34
C ARG A 457 2.23 -13.58 27.40
N LYS A 458 2.59 -14.85 27.56
CA LYS A 458 3.96 -15.33 27.60
C LYS A 458 4.67 -15.11 26.25
N SER A 459 4.04 -15.51 25.15
CA SER A 459 4.61 -15.30 23.81
C SER A 459 4.81 -13.81 23.50
N PHE A 460 3.85 -12.97 23.89
CA PHE A 460 3.94 -11.51 23.75
C PHE A 460 5.09 -10.91 24.54
N ILE A 461 5.19 -11.22 25.85
CA ILE A 461 6.27 -10.66 26.69
C ILE A 461 7.65 -11.19 26.27
N GLN A 462 7.73 -12.40 25.73
CA GLN A 462 8.96 -12.94 25.14
C GLN A 462 9.39 -12.15 23.90
N GLY A 463 8.47 -11.80 23.00
CA GLY A 463 8.78 -10.95 21.84
C GLY A 463 9.29 -9.56 22.23
N ILE A 464 8.75 -8.99 23.31
CA ILE A 464 9.23 -7.71 23.87
C ILE A 464 10.64 -7.89 24.45
N ALA A 465 10.83 -8.91 25.29
CA ALA A 465 12.10 -9.14 25.97
C ALA A 465 13.24 -9.52 25.01
N ASP A 466 12.97 -10.23 23.92
CA ASP A 466 13.98 -10.53 22.92
C ASP A 466 14.51 -9.27 22.21
N GLY A 467 13.68 -8.22 22.05
CA GLY A 467 14.13 -6.89 21.61
C GLY A 467 14.75 -6.09 22.76
N ASP A 468 13.88 -5.55 23.63
CA ASP A 468 14.22 -4.53 24.64
C ASP A 468 14.75 -5.09 25.96
N GLY A 469 14.72 -6.41 26.15
CA GLY A 469 15.12 -7.04 27.40
C GLY A 469 16.62 -7.01 27.64
N TRP A 470 17.03 -7.05 28.90
CA TRP A 470 18.43 -7.09 29.28
C TRP A 470 18.65 -7.88 30.56
N VAL A 471 19.88 -8.37 30.75
CA VAL A 471 20.31 -9.04 31.97
C VAL A 471 21.64 -8.44 32.41
N GLY A 472 21.61 -7.69 33.51
CA GLY A 472 22.81 -7.16 34.14
C GLY A 472 23.40 -8.13 35.18
N SER A 473 24.45 -7.69 35.86
CA SER A 473 25.12 -8.49 36.91
C SER A 473 24.24 -8.76 38.13
N MET A 474 23.22 -7.92 38.39
CA MET A 474 22.36 -8.03 39.58
C MET A 474 20.90 -8.24 39.26
N ARG A 475 20.43 -7.74 38.12
CA ARG A 475 19.00 -7.69 37.82
C ARG A 475 18.78 -7.78 36.32
N PRO A 476 17.70 -8.44 35.88
CA PRO A 476 17.18 -8.31 34.53
C PRO A 476 16.16 -7.17 34.45
N GLY A 477 15.78 -6.83 33.22
CA GLY A 477 14.75 -5.83 32.95
C GLY A 477 14.35 -5.76 31.48
N ILE A 478 13.45 -4.84 31.17
CA ILE A 478 13.03 -4.46 29.82
C ILE A 478 13.23 -2.95 29.69
N SER A 479 14.06 -2.53 28.75
CA SER A 479 14.51 -1.15 28.57
C SER A 479 13.52 -0.28 27.79
N THR A 480 12.25 -0.32 28.18
CA THR A 480 11.21 0.50 27.55
C THR A 480 10.30 1.12 28.60
N ILE A 481 10.11 2.43 28.48
CA ILE A 481 9.19 3.21 29.31
C ILE A 481 7.83 3.26 28.62
N GLU A 482 7.84 3.28 27.29
CA GLU A 482 6.66 3.19 26.45
C GLU A 482 5.94 1.88 26.78
N TYR A 483 4.69 2.01 27.24
CA TYR A 483 3.82 0.87 27.59
C TYR A 483 4.25 0.06 28.82
N SER A 484 5.18 0.59 29.62
CA SER A 484 5.70 -0.08 30.82
C SER A 484 4.62 -0.54 31.81
N GLU A 485 3.54 0.22 31.96
CA GLU A 485 2.38 -0.17 32.79
C GLU A 485 1.63 -1.39 32.26
N THR A 486 1.45 -1.50 30.94
CA THR A 486 0.81 -2.67 30.32
C THR A 486 1.68 -3.91 30.52
N TYR A 487 2.98 -3.79 30.28
CA TYR A 487 3.92 -4.89 30.46
C TYR A 487 4.05 -5.29 31.93
N LYS A 488 4.01 -4.33 32.86
CA LYS A 488 3.93 -4.61 34.29
C LYS A 488 2.70 -5.44 34.62
N LYS A 489 1.50 -5.06 34.16
CA LYS A 489 0.27 -5.84 34.40
C LYS A 489 0.38 -7.28 33.87
N ILE A 490 1.01 -7.46 32.70
CA ILE A 490 1.26 -8.79 32.15
C ILE A 490 2.22 -9.59 33.04
N LEU A 491 3.33 -8.99 33.48
CA LEU A 491 4.29 -9.63 34.38
C LEU A 491 3.69 -9.95 35.76
N ASP A 492 2.86 -9.05 36.30
CA ASP A 492 2.10 -9.24 37.54
C ASP A 492 1.16 -10.45 37.41
N SER A 493 0.58 -10.71 36.23
CA SER A 493 -0.27 -11.89 35.99
C SER A 493 0.49 -13.23 36.09
N PHE A 494 1.82 -13.21 35.93
CA PHE A 494 2.71 -14.35 36.21
C PHE A 494 3.21 -14.36 37.67
N GLY A 495 2.64 -13.50 38.51
CA GLY A 495 3.01 -13.32 39.91
C GLY A 495 4.40 -12.71 40.09
N MET A 496 4.87 -11.89 39.15
CA MET A 496 6.15 -11.18 39.26
C MET A 496 5.93 -9.72 39.64
N ASP A 497 6.43 -9.29 40.80
CA ASP A 497 6.26 -7.90 41.25
C ASP A 497 7.45 -7.03 40.76
N VAL A 498 7.24 -6.38 39.61
CA VAL A 498 8.28 -5.60 38.92
C VAL A 498 8.13 -4.09 39.17
N TYR A 499 9.26 -3.38 39.12
CA TYR A 499 9.29 -1.93 39.32
C TYR A 499 9.45 -1.23 37.97
N VAL A 500 8.60 -0.23 37.71
CA VAL A 500 8.82 0.74 36.63
C VAL A 500 9.77 1.83 37.16
N ARG A 501 10.82 2.11 36.40
CA ARG A 501 11.78 3.19 36.64
C ARG A 501 11.94 4.01 35.38
N ASP A 502 12.68 5.12 35.48
CA ASP A 502 12.97 6.04 34.38
C ASP A 502 13.62 5.38 33.15
N ASN A 503 14.17 4.16 33.29
CA ASN A 503 14.81 3.42 32.20
C ASN A 503 14.07 2.11 31.85
N GLY A 504 12.80 1.97 32.27
CA GLY A 504 11.94 0.82 31.98
C GLY A 504 11.67 -0.10 33.18
N ILE A 505 11.40 -1.37 32.90
CA ILE A 505 10.94 -2.35 33.89
C ILE A 505 12.11 -3.11 34.47
N VAL A 506 12.13 -3.28 35.80
CA VAL A 506 13.24 -3.91 36.51
C VAL A 506 12.73 -4.95 37.51
N PHE A 507 13.31 -6.15 37.45
CA PHE A 507 13.05 -7.22 38.42
C PHE A 507 14.02 -7.07 39.59
N THR A 508 13.51 -6.79 40.79
CA THR A 508 14.36 -6.50 41.96
C THR A 508 14.38 -7.64 42.98
N LYS A 509 13.29 -8.42 43.11
CA LYS A 509 13.21 -9.51 44.08
C LYS A 509 13.78 -10.80 43.50
N LYS A 510 14.48 -11.56 44.35
CA LYS A 510 15.02 -12.90 44.03
C LYS A 510 13.94 -13.85 43.48
N ALA A 511 12.73 -13.81 44.05
CA ALA A 511 11.63 -14.66 43.63
C ALA A 511 11.22 -14.37 42.17
N ASP A 512 11.10 -13.09 41.80
CA ASP A 512 10.68 -12.67 40.46
C ASP A 512 11.74 -12.99 39.40
N ILE A 513 13.04 -12.82 39.72
CA ILE A 513 14.14 -13.23 38.83
C ILE A 513 14.10 -14.75 38.60
N THR A 514 13.78 -15.53 39.64
CA THR A 514 13.64 -16.99 39.51
C THR A 514 12.45 -17.35 38.63
N LYS A 515 11.29 -16.70 38.82
CA LYS A 515 10.10 -16.88 37.99
C LYS A 515 10.34 -16.48 36.54
N ALA A 516 11.01 -15.36 36.27
CA ALA A 516 11.36 -14.92 34.92
C ALA A 516 12.26 -15.95 34.20
N ALA A 517 13.17 -16.62 34.92
CA ALA A 517 13.99 -17.69 34.37
C ALA A 517 13.21 -18.99 34.11
N GLN A 518 12.18 -19.26 34.92
CA GLN A 518 11.25 -20.40 34.77
C GLN A 518 10.21 -20.18 33.66
N LEU A 519 9.79 -18.94 33.41
CA LEU A 519 8.90 -18.53 32.30
C LEU A 519 9.57 -18.58 30.91
N PRO A 520 10.83 -18.99 30.84
CA PRO A 520 11.91 -18.34 30.05
C PRO A 520 11.52 -16.99 29.41
N LEU A 521 11.87 -15.87 30.06
CA LEU A 521 11.56 -14.52 29.58
C LEU A 521 12.11 -14.22 28.17
N PHE A 522 13.25 -14.80 27.78
CA PHE A 522 13.84 -14.67 26.45
C PHE A 522 13.64 -15.97 25.67
N ARG A 523 13.13 -15.91 24.44
CA ARG A 523 12.85 -17.11 23.63
C ARG A 523 13.98 -17.36 22.64
N HIS A 524 14.38 -16.33 21.89
CA HIS A 524 15.40 -16.41 20.83
C HIS A 524 16.67 -15.62 21.16
N ALA A 525 16.63 -14.70 22.14
CA ALA A 525 17.84 -14.08 22.69
C ALA A 525 18.58 -15.04 23.65
N LEU A 526 19.05 -16.18 23.14
CA LEU A 526 19.52 -17.32 23.95
C LEU A 526 20.66 -16.96 24.91
N SER A 527 21.58 -16.05 24.54
CA SER A 527 22.64 -15.63 25.46
C SER A 527 22.11 -14.79 26.62
N ARG A 528 21.02 -14.03 26.43
CA ARG A 528 20.30 -13.35 27.52
C ARG A 528 19.58 -14.36 28.41
N LEU A 529 18.95 -15.39 27.84
CA LEU A 529 18.33 -16.47 28.62
C LEU A 529 19.36 -17.20 29.50
N LYS A 530 20.54 -17.54 28.94
CA LYS A 530 21.65 -18.15 29.68
C LYS A 530 22.09 -17.26 30.85
N LYS A 531 22.27 -15.96 30.62
CA LYS A 531 22.59 -14.98 31.67
C LYS A 531 21.50 -14.90 32.74
N LEU A 532 20.22 -14.91 32.35
CA LEU A 532 19.09 -14.87 33.29
C LEU A 532 19.07 -16.12 34.19
N ARG A 533 19.26 -17.31 33.60
CA ARG A 533 19.34 -18.57 34.35
C ARG A 533 20.54 -18.59 35.30
N LYS A 534 21.71 -18.14 34.84
CA LYS A 534 22.91 -17.97 35.69
C LYS A 534 22.60 -17.06 36.87
N LEU A 535 22.00 -15.89 36.61
CA LEU A 535 21.63 -14.94 37.66
C LEU A 535 20.63 -15.52 38.67
N ALA A 536 19.63 -16.28 38.20
CA ALA A 536 18.67 -16.95 39.08
C ALA A 536 19.35 -18.01 39.98
N MET A 537 20.29 -18.80 39.45
CA MET A 537 21.07 -19.77 40.21
C MET A 537 21.96 -19.08 41.27
N MET A 538 22.65 -18.01 40.89
CA MET A 538 23.44 -17.17 41.79
C MET A 538 22.58 -16.68 42.97
N TYR A 539 21.37 -16.20 42.71
CA TYR A 539 20.47 -15.81 43.78
C TYR A 539 20.03 -16.98 44.65
N LYS A 540 19.77 -18.16 44.08
CA LYS A 540 19.40 -19.36 44.83
C LYS A 540 20.43 -19.70 45.91
N VAL A 541 21.72 -19.64 45.59
CA VAL A 541 22.81 -20.01 46.51
C VAL A 541 23.31 -18.87 47.41
N SER A 542 22.98 -17.60 47.10
CA SER A 542 23.56 -16.43 47.78
C SER A 542 23.36 -16.40 49.31
N GLY A 543 22.29 -17.03 49.82
CA GLY A 543 22.05 -17.17 51.26
C GLY A 543 23.05 -18.08 51.98
N ASN A 544 23.83 -18.87 51.24
CA ASN A 544 24.76 -19.87 51.77
C ASN A 544 26.23 -19.42 51.71
N ALA A 545 26.49 -18.17 51.30
CA ALA A 545 27.87 -17.71 51.05
C ALA A 545 28.74 -17.59 52.32
N GLY A 546 28.16 -17.70 53.53
CA GLY A 546 28.89 -17.80 54.79
C GLY A 546 30.00 -16.75 54.96
N HIS A 547 31.09 -17.13 55.63
CA HIS A 547 32.31 -16.33 55.72
C HIS A 547 33.08 -16.32 54.38
N MET A 548 33.91 -15.31 54.14
CA MET A 548 34.77 -15.24 52.95
C MET A 548 36.00 -16.09 53.14
N SER A 549 36.12 -17.15 52.33
CA SER A 549 37.29 -18.04 52.35
C SER A 549 38.51 -17.33 51.76
N ASP A 550 39.70 -17.77 52.13
CA ASP A 550 40.93 -17.15 51.62
C ASP A 550 41.10 -17.28 50.10
N PRO A 551 40.72 -18.41 49.45
CA PRO A 551 40.69 -18.48 47.98
C PRO A 551 39.77 -17.44 47.33
N GLU A 552 38.64 -17.12 47.97
CA GLU A 552 37.72 -16.11 47.46
C GLU A 552 38.29 -14.69 47.62
N LYS A 553 38.94 -14.39 48.76
CA LYS A 553 39.61 -13.11 49.00
C LYS A 553 40.72 -12.86 47.97
N GLU A 554 41.55 -13.88 47.76
CA GLU A 554 42.65 -13.84 46.79
C GLU A 554 42.12 -13.59 45.37
N LEU A 555 41.07 -14.32 44.97
CA LEU A 555 40.43 -14.11 43.67
C LEU A 555 39.85 -12.70 43.54
N ILE A 556 39.16 -12.17 44.55
CA ILE A 556 38.63 -10.80 44.53
C ILE A 556 39.76 -9.78 44.35
N TYR A 557 40.90 -9.99 45.02
CA TYR A 557 42.05 -9.10 44.91
C TYR A 557 42.67 -9.13 43.51
N GLN A 558 42.89 -10.32 42.95
CA GLN A 558 43.41 -10.48 41.59
C GLN A 558 42.51 -9.78 40.55
N LEU A 559 41.20 -10.01 40.62
CA LEU A 559 40.23 -9.38 39.72
C LEU A 559 40.18 -7.84 39.92
N SER A 560 40.46 -7.34 41.12
CA SER A 560 40.58 -5.91 41.38
C SER A 560 41.80 -5.29 40.71
N ILE A 561 42.94 -5.99 40.70
CA ILE A 561 44.16 -5.54 40.01
C ILE A 561 43.92 -5.50 38.50
N GLU A 562 43.17 -6.46 37.96
CA GLU A 562 42.74 -6.48 36.56
C GLU A 562 41.74 -5.35 36.21
N GLY A 563 41.30 -4.57 37.19
CA GLY A 563 40.43 -3.41 37.00
C GLY A 563 38.96 -3.76 36.82
N LEU A 564 38.55 -4.99 37.17
CA LEU A 564 37.15 -5.39 37.07
C LEU A 564 36.30 -4.66 38.10
N GLY A 565 35.07 -4.29 37.71
CA GLY A 565 34.10 -3.76 38.65
C GLY A 565 33.53 -4.84 39.57
N PRO A 566 33.00 -4.50 40.76
CA PRO A 566 32.41 -5.47 41.69
C PRO A 566 31.33 -6.39 41.09
N GLY A 567 30.60 -5.92 40.08
CA GLY A 567 29.61 -6.74 39.37
C GLY A 567 30.23 -7.78 38.42
N GLU A 568 31.39 -7.47 37.85
CA GLU A 568 32.16 -8.39 37.00
C GLU A 568 32.88 -9.41 37.89
N MET A 569 33.47 -8.95 38.99
CA MET A 569 34.06 -9.83 40.01
C MET A 569 33.05 -10.86 40.53
N ARG A 570 31.82 -10.42 40.83
CA ARG A 570 30.73 -11.33 41.25
C ARG A 570 30.52 -12.47 40.25
N ASN A 571 30.60 -12.18 38.95
CA ASN A 571 30.41 -13.19 37.91
C ASN A 571 31.59 -14.15 37.83
N ALA A 572 32.82 -13.65 37.97
CA ALA A 572 34.04 -14.46 37.97
C ALA A 572 34.12 -15.36 39.20
N ILE A 573 33.81 -14.85 40.40
CA ILE A 573 33.73 -15.65 41.64
C ILE A 573 32.73 -16.80 41.49
N TRP A 574 31.58 -16.54 40.86
CA TRP A 574 30.60 -17.58 40.60
C TRP A 574 31.11 -18.63 39.61
N GLU A 575 31.83 -18.23 38.56
CA GLU A 575 32.38 -19.15 37.57
C GLU A 575 33.50 -20.03 38.14
N GLU A 576 34.36 -19.46 38.97
CA GLU A 576 35.52 -20.16 39.53
C GLU A 576 35.15 -20.99 40.78
N LEU A 577 34.36 -20.42 41.69
CA LEU A 577 34.13 -20.98 43.02
C LEU A 577 32.70 -21.47 43.24
N GLY A 578 31.75 -21.19 42.34
CA GLY A 578 30.33 -21.53 42.54
C GLY A 578 29.67 -20.77 43.69
N ILE A 579 30.29 -19.70 44.17
CA ILE A 579 29.79 -18.87 45.28
C ILE A 579 29.16 -17.60 44.71
N SER A 580 28.01 -17.18 45.26
CA SER A 580 27.41 -15.89 44.91
C SER A 580 27.48 -14.90 46.07
N ARG A 581 28.50 -14.05 46.04
CA ARG A 581 28.66 -12.94 46.97
C ARG A 581 27.86 -11.72 46.49
N SER A 582 27.38 -10.88 47.41
CA SER A 582 26.73 -9.61 47.04
C SER A 582 27.77 -8.58 46.61
N ILE A 583 27.41 -7.69 45.67
CA ILE A 583 28.29 -6.58 45.24
C ILE A 583 28.73 -5.75 46.46
N LEU A 584 27.83 -5.48 47.40
CA LEU A 584 28.15 -4.73 48.61
C LEU A 584 29.20 -5.43 49.48
N ALA A 585 29.16 -6.76 49.59
CA ALA A 585 30.15 -7.49 50.37
C ALA A 585 31.53 -7.46 49.68
N ILE A 586 31.58 -7.59 48.35
CA ILE A 586 32.81 -7.43 47.56
C ILE A 586 33.37 -6.02 47.74
N SER A 587 32.55 -4.98 47.57
CA SER A 587 32.97 -3.59 47.74
C SER A 587 33.44 -3.27 49.15
N ARG A 588 32.78 -3.81 50.20
CA ARG A 588 33.21 -3.65 51.59
C ARG A 588 34.57 -4.32 51.84
N PHE A 589 34.77 -5.52 51.30
CA PHE A 589 36.05 -6.21 51.41
C PHE A 589 37.18 -5.39 50.78
N LEU A 590 37.01 -4.94 49.53
CA LEU A 590 38.01 -4.13 48.83
C LEU A 590 38.30 -2.80 49.54
N LYS A 591 37.27 -2.12 50.04
CA LYS A 591 37.45 -0.88 50.79
C LYS A 591 38.27 -1.10 52.06
N ASN A 592 37.89 -2.08 52.88
CA ASN A 592 38.60 -2.37 54.12
C ASN A 592 40.05 -2.80 53.86
N HIS A 593 40.31 -3.49 52.75
CA HIS A 593 41.67 -3.88 52.38
C HIS A 593 42.51 -2.65 52.00
N ASN A 594 41.99 -1.76 51.14
CA ASN A 594 42.70 -0.54 50.76
C ASN A 594 42.97 0.39 51.95
N ASP A 595 42.00 0.52 52.87
CA ASP A 595 42.15 1.33 54.10
C ASP A 595 43.17 0.72 55.09
N SER A 596 43.55 -0.56 54.93
CA SER A 596 44.54 -1.24 55.77
C SER A 596 45.99 -1.07 55.28
N PHE A 597 46.18 -0.55 54.06
CA PHE A 597 47.48 -0.33 53.42
C PHE A 597 47.78 1.15 53.12
N SER A 598 46.83 2.05 53.40
CA SER A 598 47.03 3.51 53.47
C SER A 598 47.36 3.93 54.89
#